data_AF-A0A087K342-F1
#
_entry.id   AF-A0A087K342-F1
#
_cell.length_a   1.000
_cell.length_b   1.000
_cell.length_c   1.000
_cell.angle_alpha   90.00
_cell.angle_beta   90.00
_cell.angle_gamma   90.00
#
_symmetry.space_group_name_H-M   'P 1'
#
loop_
_entity.id
_entity.type
_entity.pdbx_description
1 polymer ?
#
loop_
_entity_poly.entity_id
_entity_poly.type
_entity_poly.pdbx_seq_one_letter_code
_entity_poly.pdbx_strand_id
1 'polypeptide(L)'
;MESHSGITVQRALELPGLRAGLPEVVAGADRLNRTVRWVHAGEVPNIASLLKGGELLLTTGLGLGARPAEQRAFVRRLADRGIAALVVELGPRFGRLPASIVDAARAAGLPLVQLHREVPFVAVTEEVHTEIVNGHYALLQQAEEVHRRATRALLDGGGVPQVLGRVRNVVWSLGRSWCVVMK
;
A
#
# COMPACT_ATOMS: atom_id res chain seq x y z
N MET A 1 2.96 13.49 13.10
CA MET A 1 3.24 13.04 11.73
C MET A 1 2.80 11.60 11.65
N GLU A 2 1.53 11.37 11.30
CA GLU A 2 0.88 10.06 11.40
C GLU A 2 1.39 9.13 10.31
N SER A 3 2.25 8.19 10.70
CA SER A 3 2.66 7.07 9.84
C SER A 3 1.45 6.17 9.59
N HIS A 4 0.77 6.37 8.46
CA HIS A 4 -0.34 5.52 8.06
C HIS A 4 0.22 4.17 7.58
N SER A 5 0.23 3.17 8.47
CA SER A 5 0.69 1.78 8.25
C SER A 5 -0.26 0.97 7.35
N GLY A 6 -0.71 1.56 6.23
CA GLY A 6 -1.62 0.91 5.28
C GLY A 6 -0.97 0.75 3.92
N ILE A 7 -1.38 -0.29 3.18
CA ILE A 7 -0.94 -0.47 1.80
C ILE A 7 -1.40 0.71 0.93
N THR A 8 -0.49 1.29 0.15
CA THR A 8 -0.79 2.36 -0.80
C THR A 8 -1.23 1.79 -2.15
N VAL A 9 -1.84 2.61 -3.01
CA VAL A 9 -2.13 2.22 -4.40
C VAL A 9 -0.85 1.79 -5.11
N GLN A 10 0.24 2.54 -4.95
CA GLN A 10 1.54 2.19 -5.53
C GLN A 10 1.98 0.79 -5.10
N ARG A 11 1.90 0.50 -3.80
CA ARG A 11 2.31 -0.81 -3.27
C ARG A 11 1.38 -1.93 -3.76
N ALA A 12 0.08 -1.69 -3.84
CA ALA A 12 -0.87 -2.66 -4.38
C ALA A 12 -0.54 -3.03 -5.84
N LEU A 13 -0.17 -2.06 -6.68
CA LEU A 13 0.22 -2.31 -8.08
C LEU A 13 1.51 -3.14 -8.23
N GLU A 14 2.33 -3.22 -7.17
CA GLU A 14 3.54 -4.05 -7.13
C GLU A 14 3.27 -5.49 -6.66
N LEU A 15 2.06 -5.80 -6.19
CA LEU A 15 1.73 -7.15 -5.76
C LEU A 15 1.63 -8.09 -6.97
N PRO A 16 2.11 -9.35 -6.85
CA PRO A 16 2.04 -10.36 -7.90
C PRO A 16 0.71 -10.42 -8.66
N GLY A 17 -0.43 -10.39 -7.96
CA GLY A 17 -1.75 -10.45 -8.57
C GLY A 17 -2.02 -9.30 -9.55
N LEU A 18 -1.69 -8.06 -9.17
CA LEU A 18 -1.86 -6.90 -10.05
C LEU A 18 -0.74 -6.78 -11.10
N ARG A 19 0.51 -7.08 -10.74
CA ARG A 19 1.64 -7.09 -11.68
C ARG A 19 1.44 -8.05 -12.84
N ALA A 20 0.82 -9.21 -12.60
CA ALA A 20 0.49 -10.17 -13.65
C ALA A 20 -0.42 -9.56 -14.74
N GLY A 21 -1.24 -8.58 -14.36
CA GLY A 21 -2.13 -7.82 -15.24
C GLY A 21 -1.43 -6.73 -16.06
N LEU A 22 -0.11 -6.55 -15.87
CA LEU A 22 0.69 -5.49 -16.50
C LEU A 22 0.03 -4.11 -16.32
N PRO A 23 0.02 -3.57 -15.09
CA PRO A 23 -0.70 -2.34 -14.80
C PRO A 23 -0.02 -1.12 -15.44
N GLU A 24 -0.81 -0.28 -16.10
CA GLU A 24 -0.39 1.02 -16.62
C GLU A 24 -1.21 2.13 -15.96
N VAL A 25 -0.52 3.08 -15.33
CA VAL A 25 -1.16 4.26 -14.72
C VAL A 25 -1.40 5.31 -15.80
N VAL A 26 -2.67 5.55 -16.13
CA VAL A 26 -3.06 6.48 -17.22
C VAL A 26 -3.56 7.84 -16.71
N ALA A 27 -3.87 7.95 -15.42
CA ALA A 27 -4.13 9.21 -14.73
C ALA A 27 -3.76 9.14 -13.24
N GLY A 28 -3.41 10.29 -12.63
CA GLY A 28 -3.18 10.41 -11.19
C GLY A 28 -1.91 9.73 -10.67
N ALA A 29 -0.84 9.69 -11.47
CA ALA A 29 0.44 9.07 -11.09
C ALA A 29 1.10 9.75 -9.87
N ASP A 30 0.84 11.04 -9.66
CA ASP A 30 1.26 11.83 -8.50
C ASP A 30 0.49 11.48 -7.20
N ARG A 31 -0.54 10.63 -7.28
CA ARG A 31 -1.48 10.32 -6.19
C ARG A 31 -1.53 8.84 -5.84
N LEU A 32 -0.52 8.07 -6.22
CA LEU A 32 -0.44 6.64 -5.92
C LEU A 32 -0.08 6.34 -4.45
N ASN A 33 0.28 7.36 -3.67
CA ASN A 33 0.51 7.27 -2.23
C ASN A 33 -0.79 7.17 -1.41
N ARG A 34 -1.98 7.25 -2.04
CA ARG A 34 -3.27 7.07 -1.36
C ARG A 34 -3.36 5.69 -0.71
N THR A 35 -3.80 5.65 0.54
CA THR A 35 -4.01 4.41 1.29
C THR A 35 -5.22 3.66 0.75
N VAL A 36 -5.05 2.36 0.50
CA VAL A 36 -6.12 1.44 0.12
C VAL A 36 -6.66 0.80 1.40
N ARG A 37 -7.93 1.05 1.71
CA ARG A 37 -8.59 0.45 2.88
C ARG A 37 -9.21 -0.92 2.59
N TRP A 38 -9.50 -1.19 1.32
CA TRP A 38 -10.27 -2.35 0.86
C TRP A 38 -10.17 -2.48 -0.66
N VAL A 39 -10.27 -3.70 -1.19
CA VAL A 39 -10.45 -3.96 -2.63
C VAL A 39 -11.87 -4.40 -2.90
N HIS A 40 -12.50 -3.82 -3.92
CA HIS A 40 -13.83 -4.22 -4.37
C HIS A 40 -13.81 -4.47 -5.88
N ALA A 41 -14.36 -5.60 -6.33
CA ALA A 41 -14.63 -5.87 -7.74
C ALA A 41 -16.11 -5.63 -8.02
N GLY A 42 -16.45 -4.83 -9.04
CA GLY A 42 -17.85 -4.52 -9.33
C GLY A 42 -18.10 -3.96 -10.74
N GLU A 43 -19.26 -4.27 -11.29
CA GLU A 43 -19.63 -3.96 -12.68
C GLU A 43 -20.90 -3.11 -12.83
N VAL A 44 -21.54 -2.72 -11.72
CA VAL A 44 -22.82 -2.02 -11.79
C VAL A 44 -22.64 -0.52 -12.06
N PRO A 45 -23.48 0.12 -12.92
CA PRO A 45 -23.30 1.53 -13.29
C PRO A 45 -23.36 2.56 -12.15
N ASN A 46 -24.04 2.22 -11.04
CA ASN A 46 -24.15 3.10 -9.87
C ASN A 46 -23.14 2.77 -8.75
N ILE A 47 -22.17 1.88 -8.98
CA ILE A 47 -21.32 1.27 -7.93
C ILE A 47 -20.80 2.26 -6.89
N ALA A 48 -20.50 3.50 -7.28
CA ALA A 48 -20.10 4.59 -6.39
C ALA A 48 -21.01 4.75 -5.14
N SER A 49 -22.33 4.56 -5.24
CA SER A 49 -23.25 4.68 -4.09
C SER A 49 -23.13 3.53 -3.08
N LEU A 50 -22.54 2.40 -3.49
CA LEU A 50 -22.37 1.20 -2.67
C LEU A 50 -21.00 1.18 -1.94
N LEU A 51 -20.09 2.08 -2.32
CA LEU A 51 -18.76 2.17 -1.74
C LEU A 51 -18.75 3.03 -0.47
N LYS A 52 -17.70 2.92 0.33
CA LYS A 52 -17.45 3.71 1.54
C LYS A 52 -16.33 4.76 1.39
N GLY A 53 -15.59 4.77 0.27
CA GLY A 53 -14.42 5.61 0.03
C GLY A 53 -13.12 4.90 0.44
N GLY A 54 -11.97 5.22 -0.15
CA GLY A 54 -10.68 4.55 0.11
C GLY A 54 -10.51 3.16 -0.54
N GLU A 55 -11.47 2.71 -1.36
CA GLU A 55 -11.35 1.43 -2.05
C GLU A 55 -10.44 1.49 -3.28
N LEU A 56 -9.75 0.38 -3.54
CA LEU A 56 -9.26 0.05 -4.88
C LEU A 56 -10.40 -0.67 -5.62
N LEU A 57 -11.02 0.00 -6.59
CA LEU A 57 -12.11 -0.58 -7.38
C LEU A 57 -11.55 -1.30 -8.60
N LEU A 58 -11.83 -2.59 -8.73
CA LEU A 58 -11.53 -3.42 -9.91
C LEU A 58 -12.80 -3.58 -10.77
N THR A 59 -12.66 -3.46 -12.08
CA THR A 59 -13.77 -3.65 -13.04
C THR A 59 -13.23 -4.03 -14.42
N THR A 60 -14.03 -4.74 -15.20
CA THR A 60 -13.87 -5.00 -16.65
C THR A 60 -14.52 -3.90 -17.51
N GLY A 61 -15.08 -2.88 -16.85
CA GLY A 61 -15.67 -1.70 -17.44
C GLY A 61 -17.04 -1.90 -18.09
N LEU A 62 -17.78 -2.94 -17.69
CA LEU A 62 -19.16 -3.15 -18.13
C LEU A 62 -20.09 -2.05 -17.60
N GLY A 63 -19.81 -1.53 -16.41
CA GLY A 63 -20.58 -0.46 -15.76
C GLY A 63 -20.27 0.97 -16.22
N LEU A 64 -19.29 1.19 -17.10
CA LEU A 64 -18.80 2.55 -17.45
C LEU A 64 -19.80 3.37 -18.27
N GLY A 65 -20.79 2.74 -18.89
CA GLY A 65 -21.70 3.37 -19.85
C GLY A 65 -21.11 3.46 -21.26
N ALA A 66 -22.00 3.66 -22.24
CA ALA A 66 -21.65 3.69 -23.65
C ALA A 66 -21.34 5.10 -24.15
N ARG A 67 -21.93 6.13 -23.52
CA ARG A 67 -21.78 7.53 -23.95
C ARG A 67 -20.70 8.26 -23.16
N PRO A 68 -19.90 9.15 -23.78
CA PRO A 68 -18.88 9.93 -23.08
C PRO A 68 -19.38 10.69 -21.84
N ALA A 69 -20.63 11.18 -21.86
CA ALA A 69 -21.23 11.86 -20.71
C ALA A 69 -21.47 10.91 -19.52
N GLU A 70 -21.90 9.68 -19.76
CA GLU A 70 -22.11 8.66 -18.73
C GLU A 70 -20.79 8.26 -18.08
N GLN A 71 -19.78 8.04 -18.92
CA GLN A 71 -18.41 7.70 -18.54
C GLN A 71 -17.78 8.77 -17.65
N ARG A 72 -17.88 10.05 -18.05
CA ARG A 72 -17.42 11.18 -17.21
C ARG A 72 -18.18 11.23 -15.88
N ALA A 73 -19.49 11.03 -15.90
CA ALA A 73 -20.30 11.03 -14.68
C ALA A 73 -19.94 9.87 -13.75
N PHE A 74 -19.66 8.68 -14.29
CA PHE A 74 -19.20 7.53 -13.53
C PHE A 74 -17.90 7.84 -12.76
N VAL A 75 -16.89 8.34 -13.47
CA VAL A 75 -15.59 8.69 -12.87
C VAL A 75 -15.73 9.77 -11.80
N ARG A 76 -16.52 10.82 -12.07
CA ARG A 76 -16.79 11.88 -11.08
C ARG A 76 -17.42 11.34 -9.81
N ARG A 77 -18.46 10.49 -9.92
CA ARG A 77 -19.09 9.89 -8.74
C ARG A 77 -18.11 9.07 -7.90
N LEU A 78 -17.19 8.35 -8.53
CA LEU A 78 -16.15 7.60 -7.82
C LEU A 78 -15.14 8.52 -7.13
N ALA A 79 -14.72 9.58 -7.81
CA ALA A 79 -13.83 10.57 -7.24
C ALA A 79 -14.47 11.30 -6.05
N ASP A 80 -15.72 11.73 -6.19
CA ASP A 80 -16.53 12.38 -5.14
C ASP A 80 -16.72 11.43 -3.94
N ARG A 81 -16.88 10.13 -4.20
CA ARG A 81 -16.96 9.12 -3.14
C ARG A 81 -15.64 8.94 -2.38
N GLY A 82 -14.53 9.38 -2.95
CA GLY A 82 -13.21 9.34 -2.35
C GLY A 82 -12.54 7.98 -2.44
N ILE A 83 -12.83 7.16 -3.46
CA ILE A 83 -12.12 5.88 -3.65
C ILE A 83 -10.61 6.11 -3.81
N ALA A 84 -9.78 5.13 -3.45
CA ALA A 84 -8.33 5.25 -3.55
C ALA A 84 -7.87 5.28 -5.02
N ALA A 85 -8.35 4.34 -5.83
CA ALA A 85 -8.05 4.25 -7.26
C ALA A 85 -9.07 3.40 -8.02
N LEU A 86 -9.19 3.63 -9.32
CA LEU A 86 -9.95 2.81 -10.27
C LEU A 86 -8.97 2.00 -11.12
N VAL A 87 -9.14 0.68 -11.14
CA VAL A 87 -8.39 -0.26 -11.97
C VAL A 87 -9.36 -0.90 -12.95
N VAL A 88 -9.09 -0.73 -14.24
CA VAL A 88 -9.92 -1.28 -15.31
C VAL A 88 -9.13 -2.32 -16.08
N GLU A 89 -9.61 -3.55 -16.08
CA GLU A 89 -9.13 -4.58 -16.98
C GLU A 89 -9.70 -4.35 -18.37
N LEU A 90 -8.81 -4.20 -19.36
CA LEU A 90 -9.21 -3.89 -20.73
C LEU A 90 -9.99 -5.05 -21.37
N GLY A 91 -9.53 -6.28 -21.12
CA GLY A 91 -10.11 -7.51 -21.66
C GLY A 91 -10.33 -7.45 -23.18
N PRO A 92 -11.29 -8.21 -23.73
CA PRO A 92 -11.65 -8.13 -25.15
C PRO A 92 -12.50 -6.88 -25.48
N ARG A 93 -13.00 -6.19 -24.45
CA ARG A 93 -13.94 -5.06 -24.61
C ARG A 93 -13.25 -3.79 -25.07
N PHE A 94 -12.07 -3.53 -24.53
CA PHE A 94 -11.32 -2.31 -24.79
C PHE A 94 -9.96 -2.64 -25.40
N GLY A 95 -9.66 -2.12 -26.58
CA GLY A 95 -8.26 -2.04 -27.03
C GLY A 95 -7.45 -0.99 -26.25
N ARG A 96 -8.16 0.04 -25.76
CA ARG A 96 -7.66 1.10 -24.89
C ARG A 96 -8.84 1.73 -24.15
N LEU A 97 -8.62 2.28 -22.96
CA LEU A 97 -9.67 3.03 -22.26
C LEU A 97 -10.17 4.24 -23.07
N PRO A 98 -11.48 4.52 -23.07
CA PRO A 98 -12.03 5.72 -23.70
C PRO A 98 -11.43 7.00 -23.13
N ALA A 99 -11.11 7.98 -24.00
CA ALA A 99 -10.52 9.26 -23.58
C ALA A 99 -11.38 9.99 -22.53
N SER A 100 -12.72 9.91 -22.64
CA SER A 100 -13.66 10.47 -21.67
C SER A 100 -13.46 9.97 -20.24
N ILE A 101 -13.01 8.73 -20.05
CA ILE A 101 -12.69 8.17 -18.72
C ILE A 101 -11.37 8.74 -18.23
N VAL A 102 -10.33 8.71 -19.08
CA VAL A 102 -8.98 9.17 -18.75
C VAL A 102 -8.96 10.66 -18.40
N ASP A 103 -9.61 11.49 -19.22
CA ASP A 103 -9.67 12.94 -19.03
C ASP A 103 -10.46 13.30 -17.76
N ALA A 104 -11.56 12.58 -17.48
CA ALA A 104 -12.32 12.78 -16.26
C ALA A 104 -11.52 12.39 -15.01
N ALA A 105 -10.77 11.28 -15.07
CA ALA A 105 -9.95 10.83 -13.96
C ALA A 105 -8.82 11.82 -13.68
N ARG A 106 -8.19 12.34 -14.75
CA ARG A 106 -7.16 13.38 -14.65
C ARG A 106 -7.71 14.66 -14.05
N ALA A 107 -8.86 15.14 -14.53
CA ALA A 107 -9.49 16.36 -14.01
C ALA A 107 -9.91 16.21 -12.54
N ALA A 108 -10.35 15.02 -12.14
CA ALA A 108 -10.76 14.75 -10.76
C ALA A 108 -9.59 14.35 -9.83
N GLY A 109 -8.37 14.19 -10.36
CA GLY A 109 -7.23 13.70 -9.58
C GLY A 109 -7.42 12.27 -9.04
N LEU A 110 -8.24 11.45 -9.72
CA LEU A 110 -8.47 10.05 -9.37
C LEU A 110 -7.41 9.19 -10.05
N PRO A 111 -6.59 8.41 -9.30
CA PRO A 111 -5.71 7.43 -9.91
C PRO A 111 -6.50 6.43 -10.74
N LEU A 112 -6.11 6.30 -12.01
CA LEU A 112 -6.71 5.41 -12.97
C LEU A 112 -5.64 4.52 -13.56
N VAL A 113 -5.87 3.22 -13.46
CA VAL A 113 -4.97 2.16 -13.93
C VAL A 113 -5.71 1.30 -14.93
N GLN A 114 -5.05 0.95 -16.03
CA GLN A 114 -5.54 -0.09 -16.92
C GLN A 114 -4.68 -1.35 -16.80
N LEU A 115 -5.31 -2.52 -16.83
CA LEU A 115 -4.62 -3.81 -16.90
C LEU A 115 -4.67 -4.32 -18.34
N HIS A 116 -3.49 -4.65 -18.87
CA HIS A 116 -3.31 -5.17 -20.23
C HIS A 116 -3.49 -6.68 -20.32
N ARG A 117 -3.59 -7.38 -19.19
CA ARG A 117 -3.87 -8.83 -19.12
C ARG A 117 -4.95 -9.11 -18.10
N GLU A 118 -5.74 -10.15 -18.40
CA GLU A 118 -6.73 -10.66 -17.48
C GLU A 118 -6.07 -11.21 -16.21
N VAL A 119 -6.63 -10.84 -15.05
CA VAL A 119 -6.20 -11.34 -13.76
C VAL A 119 -7.39 -11.79 -12.92
N PRO A 120 -7.27 -12.88 -12.14
CA PRO A 120 -8.33 -13.25 -11.22
C PRO A 120 -8.50 -12.17 -10.13
N PHE A 121 -9.55 -11.37 -10.22
CA PHE A 121 -9.83 -10.33 -9.21
C PHE A 121 -9.99 -10.88 -7.79
N VAL A 122 -10.40 -12.15 -7.65
CA VAL A 122 -10.42 -12.84 -6.36
C VAL A 122 -9.02 -12.94 -5.75
N ALA A 123 -8.01 -13.35 -6.53
CA ALA A 123 -6.64 -13.45 -6.07
C ALA A 123 -6.05 -12.08 -5.71
N VAL A 124 -6.34 -11.06 -6.53
CA VAL A 124 -5.95 -9.67 -6.22
C VAL A 124 -6.58 -9.18 -4.91
N THR A 125 -7.87 -9.48 -4.71
CA THR A 125 -8.61 -9.07 -3.51
C THR A 125 -8.05 -9.74 -2.26
N GLU A 126 -7.84 -11.06 -2.31
CA GLU A 126 -7.24 -11.83 -1.22
C GLU A 126 -5.86 -11.29 -0.85
N GLU A 127 -4.98 -11.09 -1.84
CA GLU A 127 -3.61 -10.64 -1.64
C GLU A 127 -3.54 -9.24 -1.02
N VAL A 128 -4.31 -8.28 -1.55
CA VAL A 128 -4.33 -6.92 -1.00
C VAL A 128 -4.98 -6.89 0.39
N HIS A 129 -6.04 -7.67 0.63
CA HIS A 129 -6.64 -7.77 1.96
C HIS A 129 -5.67 -8.37 2.97
N THR A 130 -4.89 -9.39 2.60
CA THR A 130 -3.81 -9.93 3.43
C THR A 130 -2.79 -8.85 3.78
N GLU A 131 -2.36 -8.03 2.83
CA GLU A 131 -1.44 -6.92 3.10
C GLU A 131 -2.05 -5.85 4.02
N ILE A 132 -3.33 -5.50 3.83
CA ILE A 132 -4.05 -4.56 4.72
C ILE A 132 -4.05 -5.09 6.15
N VAL A 133 -4.37 -6.37 6.34
CA VAL A 133 -4.40 -6.99 7.67
C VAL A 133 -2.99 -7.05 8.26
N ASN A 134 -1.99 -7.48 7.49
CA ASN A 134 -0.60 -7.61 7.94
C ASN A 134 0.04 -6.25 8.30
N GLY A 135 -0.38 -5.17 7.65
CA GLY A 135 0.04 -3.79 7.97
C GLY A 135 -0.27 -3.38 9.42
N HIS A 136 -1.24 -4.02 10.08
CA HIS A 136 -1.54 -3.81 11.49
C HIS A 136 -0.68 -4.66 12.44
N TYR A 137 -0.09 -5.76 11.97
CA TYR A 137 0.70 -6.68 12.80
C TYR A 137 2.18 -6.29 12.91
N ALA A 138 2.74 -5.59 11.93
CA ALA A 138 4.17 -5.27 11.91
C ALA A 138 4.63 -4.43 13.12
N LEU A 139 3.83 -3.45 13.56
CA LEU A 139 4.13 -2.64 14.74
C LEU A 139 4.04 -3.44 16.05
N LEU A 140 3.04 -4.33 16.16
CA LEU A 140 2.88 -5.21 17.32
C LEU A 140 4.03 -6.22 17.42
N GLN A 141 4.41 -6.83 16.29
CA GLN A 141 5.55 -7.74 16.21
C GLN A 141 6.88 -7.05 16.52
N GLN A 142 7.07 -5.79 16.07
CA GLN A 142 8.25 -5.01 16.43
C GLN A 142 8.28 -4.68 17.93
N ALA A 143 7.14 -4.28 18.52
CA ALA A 143 7.05 -4.02 19.95
C ALA A 143 7.31 -5.30 20.77
N GLU A 144 6.76 -6.43 20.33
CA GLU A 144 6.97 -7.75 20.95
C GLU A 144 8.43 -8.22 20.84
N GLU A 145 9.09 -8.00 19.70
CA GLU A 145 10.51 -8.32 19.51
C GLU A 145 11.41 -7.49 20.43
N VAL A 146 11.15 -6.18 20.54
CA VAL A 146 11.88 -5.28 21.45
C VAL A 146 11.66 -5.70 22.90
N HIS A 147 10.41 -5.98 23.29
CA HIS A 147 10.07 -6.45 24.62
C HIS A 147 10.77 -7.78 24.95
N ARG A 148 10.72 -8.76 24.03
CA ARG A 148 11.39 -10.06 24.18
C ARG A 148 12.89 -9.92 24.36
N ARG A 149 13.55 -9.05 23.59
CA ARG A 149 14.99 -8.76 23.73
C ARG A 149 15.31 -8.12 25.08
N ALA A 150 14.50 -7.16 25.53
CA ALA A 150 14.68 -6.51 26.83
C ALA A 150 14.49 -7.51 27.99
N THR A 151 13.44 -8.33 27.94
CA THR A 151 13.16 -9.35 28.95
C THR A 151 14.23 -10.44 28.96
N ARG A 152 14.71 -10.90 27.80
CA ARG A 152 15.83 -11.85 27.72
C ARG A 152 17.11 -11.25 28.32
N ALA A 153 17.41 -9.98 28.05
CA ALA A 153 18.57 -9.29 28.64
C ALA A 153 18.48 -9.14 30.17
N LEU A 154 17.27 -9.03 30.73
CA LEU A 154 17.03 -9.01 32.17
C LEU A 154 17.16 -10.41 32.80
N LEU A 155 16.60 -11.44 32.15
CA LEU A 155 16.59 -12.82 32.63
C LEU A 155 17.94 -13.55 32.48
N ASP A 156 18.75 -13.20 31.47
CA ASP A 156 20.12 -13.72 31.27
C ASP A 156 21.12 -13.17 32.32
N GLY A 157 20.62 -12.63 33.44
CA GLY A 157 21.42 -12.29 34.61
C GLY A 157 22.11 -10.94 34.54
N GLY A 158 21.54 -9.97 33.82
CA GLY A 158 21.99 -8.58 33.79
C GLY A 158 21.67 -7.81 35.09
N GLY A 159 22.15 -8.28 36.23
CA GLY A 159 22.15 -7.49 37.46
C GLY A 159 23.13 -6.31 37.38
N VAL A 160 22.94 -5.31 38.24
CA VAL A 160 23.83 -4.15 38.44
C VAL A 160 25.34 -4.50 38.46
N PRO A 161 25.80 -5.67 38.98
CA PRO A 161 27.21 -6.05 38.93
C PRO A 161 27.76 -6.40 37.54
N GLN A 162 26.96 -7.00 36.64
CA GLN A 162 27.39 -7.33 35.28
C GLN A 162 27.50 -6.08 34.38
N VAL A 163 26.66 -5.08 34.62
CA VAL A 163 26.75 -3.77 33.96
C VAL A 163 28.02 -3.03 34.39
N LEU A 164 28.39 -3.07 35.68
CA LEU A 164 29.65 -2.51 36.20
C LEU A 164 30.90 -3.24 35.67
N GLY A 165 30.83 -4.56 35.46
CA GLY A 165 31.90 -5.32 34.81
C GLY A 165 32.15 -4.92 33.35
N ARG A 166 31.09 -4.55 32.62
CA ARG A 166 31.19 -4.10 31.21
C ARG A 166 31.73 -2.67 31.10
N VAL A 167 31.36 -1.77 32.00
CA VAL A 167 31.93 -0.40 32.07
C VAL A 167 33.42 -0.45 32.39
N ARG A 168 33.88 -1.38 33.25
CA ARG A 168 35.31 -1.58 33.55
C ARG A 168 36.13 -1.96 32.31
N ASN A 169 35.59 -2.75 31.38
CA ASN A 169 36.28 -3.12 30.14
C ASN A 169 36.34 -1.97 29.12
N VAL A 170 35.34 -1.07 29.10
CA VAL A 170 35.34 0.13 28.25
C VAL A 170 36.35 1.17 28.78
N VAL A 171 36.44 1.36 30.09
CA VAL A 171 37.46 2.24 30.71
C VAL A 171 38.87 1.67 30.54
N TRP A 172 39.05 0.34 30.58
CA TRP A 172 40.34 -0.31 30.32
C TRP A 172 40.76 -0.29 28.83
N SER A 173 39.83 -0.18 27.87
CA SER A 173 40.18 -0.03 26.46
C SER A 173 40.57 1.41 26.11
N LEU A 174 39.94 2.39 26.77
CA LEU A 174 40.31 3.81 26.63
C LEU A 174 41.64 4.15 27.30
N GLY A 175 42.04 3.43 28.37
CA GLY A 175 43.35 3.60 29.02
C GLY A 175 44.55 2.99 28.28
N ARG A 176 44.34 2.04 27.36
CA ARG A 176 45.44 1.44 26.56
C ARG A 176 45.82 2.25 25.31
N SER A 177 44.97 3.20 24.90
CA SER A 177 45.26 4.06 23.74
C SER A 177 46.30 5.14 24.05
N TRP A 178 46.52 5.50 25.31
CA TRP A 178 47.51 6.52 25.71
C TRP A 178 48.95 6.00 25.95
N CYS A 179 49.18 4.68 25.97
CA CYS A 179 50.53 4.13 26.21
C CYS A 179 51.33 3.87 24.92
N VAL A 180 50.72 3.97 23.74
CA VAL A 180 51.40 3.75 22.43
C VAL A 180 51.86 5.06 21.77
N VAL A 181 51.48 6.24 22.29
CA VAL A 181 51.81 7.55 21.70
C VAL A 181 52.98 8.27 22.40
N MET A 182 53.57 7.70 23.47
CA MET A 182 54.78 8.24 24.12
C MET A 182 55.90 7.19 24.24
N LYS A 183 56.40 6.72 23.10
CA LYS A 183 57.77 6.20 23.01
C LYS A 183 58.37 6.55 21.66
#